data_AF-A0A485CYX2-F1
#
_entry.id   AF-A0A485CYX2-F1
#
_cell.length_a   1.000
_cell.length_b   1.000
_cell.length_c   1.000
_cell.angle_alpha   90.00
_cell.angle_beta   90.00
_cell.angle_gamma   90.00
#
_symmetry.space_group_name_H-M   'P 1'
#
loop_
_entity.id
_entity.type
_entity.pdbx_description
1 polymer ?
#
loop_
_entity_poly.entity_id
_entity_poly.type
_entity_poly.pdbx_seq_one_letter_code
_entity_poly.pdbx_strand_id
1 'polypeptide(L)'
;MALFVCALCVIISMYGGGFATIPAYLADVFGSQMVGAIHGRLLTAWSAAGISGPVLVNYLREYQLAQGIAPARIYDITLLVLTALLVMGFICNQLVRPIAEKYAMTAEQQQQAKGMYTINANAQLTWEARPSVVLLTLSWFAVGLPLLWGMGTTLQQAIKFFI
;
A
#
# COMPACT_ATOMS: atom_id res chain seq x y z
N MET A 1 14.27 -3.42 -25.51
CA MET A 1 14.66 -3.53 -24.10
C MET A 1 14.71 -2.19 -23.38
N ALA A 2 15.41 -1.17 -23.89
CA ALA A 2 15.43 0.15 -23.26
C ALA A 2 14.02 0.75 -22.99
N LEU A 3 13.11 0.71 -23.97
CA LEU A 3 11.73 1.19 -23.79
C LEU A 3 10.94 0.46 -22.70
N PHE A 4 11.12 -0.85 -22.58
CA PHE A 4 10.49 -1.66 -21.54
C PHE A 4 11.03 -1.30 -20.14
N VAL A 5 12.34 -1.15 -20.02
CA VAL A 5 12.99 -0.73 -18.76
C VAL A 5 12.54 0.68 -18.37
N CYS A 6 12.51 1.63 -19.31
CA CYS A 6 12.01 2.98 -19.06
C CYS A 6 10.55 2.96 -18.60
N ALA A 7 9.69 2.17 -19.24
CA ALA A 7 8.29 2.04 -18.84
C ALA A 7 8.16 1.48 -17.41
N LEU A 8 8.95 0.46 -17.05
CA LEU A 8 9.00 -0.07 -15.68
C LEU A 8 9.48 0.98 -14.67
N CYS A 9 10.53 1.74 -14.99
CA CYS A 9 11.00 2.83 -14.12
C CYS A 9 9.89 3.86 -13.86
N VAL A 10 9.13 4.23 -14.90
CA VAL A 10 7.98 5.14 -14.77
C VAL A 10 6.90 4.53 -13.86
N ILE A 11 6.49 3.28 -14.10
CA ILE A 11 5.44 2.62 -13.30
C ILE A 11 5.85 2.52 -11.82
N ILE A 12 7.09 2.11 -11.53
CA ILE A 12 7.60 2.00 -10.16
C ILE A 12 7.68 3.38 -9.50
N SER A 13 8.08 4.42 -10.24
CA SER A 13 8.11 5.78 -9.70
C SER A 13 6.72 6.30 -9.30
N MET A 14 5.69 5.96 -10.08
CA MET A 14 4.29 6.31 -9.75
C MET A 14 3.82 5.62 -8.48
N TYR A 15 4.25 4.38 -8.24
CA TYR A 15 3.94 3.65 -7.01
C TYR A 15 4.53 4.35 -5.78
N GLY A 16 5.81 4.75 -5.83
CA GLY A 16 6.47 5.48 -4.74
C GLY A 16 5.88 6.88 -4.51
N GLY A 17 5.57 7.61 -5.59
CA GLY A 17 4.97 8.94 -5.52
C GLY A 17 3.57 8.95 -4.91
N GLY A 18 2.75 7.92 -5.20
CA GLY A 18 1.45 7.75 -4.57
C GLY A 18 1.56 7.64 -3.05
N PHE A 19 2.36 6.69 -2.55
CA PHE A 19 2.51 6.49 -1.10
C PHE A 19 3.07 7.71 -0.35
N ALA A 20 3.97 8.47 -0.98
CA ALA A 20 4.53 9.68 -0.37
C ALA A 20 3.48 10.80 -0.20
N THR A 21 2.49 10.89 -1.08
CA THR A 21 1.49 11.97 -1.09
C THR A 21 0.21 11.62 -0.30
N ILE A 22 -0.06 10.34 -0.03
CA ILE A 22 -1.27 9.90 0.69
C ILE A 22 -1.44 10.58 2.05
N PRO A 23 -0.44 10.67 2.96
CA PRO A 23 -0.65 11.28 4.26
C PRO A 23 -1.03 12.78 4.18
N ALA A 24 -0.42 13.51 3.25
CA ALA A 24 -0.74 14.91 3.00
C ALA A 24 -2.16 15.05 2.41
N TYR A 25 -2.50 14.25 1.40
CA TYR A 25 -3.84 14.22 0.81
C TYR A 25 -4.91 13.88 1.86
N LEU A 26 -4.66 12.90 2.73
CA LEU A 26 -5.58 12.56 3.82
C LEU A 26 -5.68 13.68 4.86
N ALA A 27 -4.58 14.38 5.16
CA ALA A 27 -4.60 15.53 6.07
C ALA A 27 -5.45 16.67 5.53
N ASP A 28 -5.41 16.91 4.21
CA ASP A 28 -6.17 17.98 3.56
C ASP A 28 -7.66 17.63 3.47
N VAL A 29 -8.02 16.36 3.24
CA VAL A 29 -9.42 15.91 3.10
C VAL A 29 -10.12 15.65 4.43
N PHE A 30 -9.39 15.10 5.41
CA PHE A 30 -9.96 14.62 6.69
C PHE A 30 -9.47 15.40 7.93
N GLY A 31 -8.50 16.32 7.76
CA GLY A 31 -7.87 17.04 8.86
C GLY A 31 -6.68 16.29 9.47
N SER A 32 -5.73 17.05 10.05
CA SER A 32 -4.41 16.54 10.45
C SER A 32 -4.40 15.64 11.69
N GLN A 33 -5.46 15.63 12.51
CA GLN A 33 -5.44 14.94 13.81
C GLN A 33 -5.61 13.42 13.69
N MET A 34 -6.42 12.94 12.74
CA MET A 34 -6.76 11.51 12.59
C MET A 34 -6.12 10.85 11.37
N VAL A 35 -5.14 11.51 10.73
CA VAL A 35 -4.46 11.01 9.52
C VAL A 35 -3.86 9.63 9.74
N GLY A 36 -3.21 9.39 10.89
CA GLY A 36 -2.62 8.10 11.21
C GLY A 36 -3.64 6.96 11.26
N ALA A 37 -4.79 7.19 11.91
CA ALA A 37 -5.85 6.19 12.02
C ALA A 37 -6.51 5.89 10.66
N ILE A 38 -6.75 6.92 9.86
CA ILE A 38 -7.33 6.77 8.51
C ILE A 38 -6.33 6.09 7.57
N HIS A 39 -5.06 6.48 7.61
CA HIS A 39 -4.00 5.87 6.83
C HIS A 39 -3.80 4.39 7.20
N GLY A 40 -3.90 4.02 8.48
CA GLY A 40 -3.85 2.62 8.92
C GLY A 40 -4.97 1.75 8.32
N ARG A 41 -6.20 2.28 8.24
CA ARG A 41 -7.32 1.61 7.55
C ARG A 41 -7.06 1.48 6.05
N LEU A 42 -6.49 2.50 5.43
CA LEU A 42 -6.07 2.46 4.02
C LEU A 42 -5.02 1.36 3.78
N LEU A 43 -4.01 1.23 4.65
CA LEU A 43 -2.98 0.18 4.54
C LEU A 43 -3.57 -1.23 4.68
N THR A 44 -4.62 -1.39 5.50
CA THR A 44 -5.34 -2.67 5.62
C THR A 44 -6.08 -3.00 4.33
N ALA A 45 -6.79 -2.03 3.74
CA ALA A 45 -7.45 -2.19 2.45
C ALA A 45 -6.44 -2.49 1.33
N TRP A 46 -5.29 -1.81 1.34
CA TRP A 46 -4.19 -2.06 0.41
C TRP A 46 -3.65 -3.49 0.51
N SER A 47 -3.46 -3.98 1.73
CA SER A 47 -3.00 -5.35 1.98
C SER A 47 -4.00 -6.38 1.47
N ALA A 48 -5.30 -6.15 1.70
CA ALA A 48 -6.36 -6.98 1.17
C ALA A 48 -6.33 -7.02 -0.37
N ALA A 49 -6.18 -5.86 -1.02
CA ALA A 49 -6.05 -5.78 -2.48
C ALA A 49 -4.81 -6.52 -3.00
N GLY A 50 -3.69 -6.46 -2.28
CA GLY A 50 -2.46 -7.18 -2.61
C GLY A 50 -2.62 -8.70 -2.62
N ILE A 51 -3.52 -9.25 -1.79
CA ILE A 51 -3.86 -10.67 -1.79
C ILE A 51 -4.91 -10.98 -2.87
N SER A 52 -5.95 -10.15 -2.98
CA SER A 52 -7.04 -10.38 -3.93
C SER A 52 -6.62 -10.29 -5.40
N GLY A 53 -5.64 -9.45 -5.74
CA GLY A 53 -5.17 -9.26 -7.12
C GLY A 53 -4.65 -10.55 -7.77
N PRO A 54 -3.59 -11.18 -7.22
CA PRO A 54 -3.07 -12.44 -7.74
C PRO A 54 -4.11 -13.56 -7.75
N VAL A 55 -4.93 -13.63 -6.69
CA VAL A 55 -6.01 -14.62 -6.58
C VAL A 55 -7.01 -14.46 -7.73
N LEU A 56 -7.49 -13.24 -7.99
CA LEU A 56 -8.39 -12.95 -9.10
C LEU A 56 -7.79 -13.33 -10.46
N VAL A 57 -6.54 -12.93 -10.72
CA VAL A 57 -5.84 -13.23 -11.98
C VAL A 57 -5.69 -14.73 -12.19
N ASN A 58 -5.31 -15.48 -11.15
CA ASN A 58 -5.17 -16.93 -11.22
C ASN A 58 -6.52 -17.60 -11.48
N TYR A 59 -7.59 -17.19 -10.79
CA TYR A 59 -8.94 -17.71 -11.02
C TYR A 59 -9.43 -17.45 -12.45
N LEU A 60 -9.25 -16.23 -12.98
CA LEU A 60 -9.64 -15.90 -14.35
C LEU A 60 -8.84 -16.70 -15.39
N ARG A 61 -7.56 -16.91 -15.14
CA ARG A 61 -6.69 -17.72 -15.98
C ARG A 61 -7.15 -19.18 -16.01
N GLU A 62 -7.40 -19.77 -14.86
CA GLU A 62 -7.87 -21.16 -14.75
C GLU A 62 -9.26 -21.37 -15.34
N TYR A 63 -10.17 -20.42 -15.13
CA TYR A 63 -11.49 -20.42 -15.73
C TYR A 63 -11.43 -20.45 -17.26
N GLN A 64 -10.57 -19.62 -17.86
CA GLN A 64 -10.39 -19.56 -19.31
C GLN A 64 -9.72 -20.83 -19.87
N LEU A 65 -8.75 -21.41 -19.15
CA LEU A 65 -8.17 -22.71 -19.48
C LEU A 65 -9.23 -23.82 -19.50
N ALA A 66 -10.11 -23.84 -18.50
CA ALA A 66 -11.19 -24.83 -18.41
C ALA A 66 -12.21 -24.73 -19.55
N GLN A 67 -12.37 -23.53 -20.14
CA GLN A 67 -13.20 -23.33 -21.33
C GLN A 67 -12.48 -23.63 -22.65
N GLY A 68 -11.25 -24.14 -22.61
CA GLY A 68 -10.50 -24.53 -23.80
C GLY A 68 -9.93 -23.35 -24.60
N ILE A 69 -9.83 -22.16 -24.00
CA ILE A 69 -9.23 -20.99 -24.66
C ILE A 69 -7.72 -21.22 -24.82
N ALA A 70 -7.21 -20.94 -26.02
CA ALA A 70 -5.79 -21.09 -26.33
C ALA A 70 -4.92 -20.23 -25.40
N PRO A 71 -3.79 -20.75 -24.84
CA PRO A 71 -2.92 -20.05 -23.90
C PRO A 71 -2.48 -18.65 -24.32
N ALA A 72 -2.36 -18.40 -25.62
CA ALA A 72 -2.00 -17.10 -26.18
C ALA A 72 -3.04 -15.99 -25.92
N ARG A 73 -4.32 -16.32 -25.72
CA ARG A 73 -5.41 -15.35 -25.52
C ARG A 73 -5.97 -15.30 -24.10
N ILE A 74 -5.42 -16.09 -23.18
CA ILE A 74 -5.93 -16.20 -21.80
C ILE A 74 -5.76 -14.89 -21.00
N TYR A 75 -4.82 -14.04 -21.42
CA TYR A 75 -4.60 -12.75 -20.79
C TYR A 75 -5.50 -11.64 -21.35
N ASP A 76 -6.17 -11.84 -22.50
CA ASP A 76 -6.98 -10.79 -23.13
C ASP A 76 -8.13 -10.36 -22.22
N ILE A 77 -8.96 -11.34 -21.79
CA ILE A 77 -10.07 -11.08 -20.87
C ILE A 77 -9.56 -10.64 -19.49
N THR A 78 -8.48 -11.25 -19.02
CA THR A 78 -7.88 -10.91 -17.71
C THR A 78 -7.45 -9.44 -17.67
N LEU A 79 -6.74 -8.96 -18.69
CA LEU A 79 -6.30 -7.57 -18.79
C LEU A 79 -7.48 -6.61 -18.97
N LEU A 80 -8.53 -6.99 -19.70
CA LEU A 80 -9.75 -6.20 -19.82
C LEU A 80 -10.46 -6.04 -18.47
N VAL A 81 -10.56 -7.11 -17.68
CA VAL A 81 -11.15 -7.06 -16.32
C VAL A 81 -10.32 -6.17 -15.39
N LEU A 82 -8.98 -6.29 -15.42
CA LEU A 82 -8.10 -5.41 -14.65
C LEU A 82 -8.22 -3.94 -15.07
N THR A 83 -8.37 -3.69 -16.37
CA THR A 83 -8.61 -2.34 -16.90
C THR A 83 -9.95 -1.79 -16.40
N ALA A 84 -11.02 -2.59 -16.41
CA ALA A 84 -12.32 -2.20 -15.88
C ALA A 84 -12.25 -1.88 -14.38
N LEU A 85 -11.50 -2.65 -13.60
CA LEU A 85 -11.26 -2.38 -12.17
C LEU A 85 -10.49 -1.06 -11.95
N LEU A 86 -9.51 -0.76 -12.79
CA LEU A 86 -8.79 0.53 -12.75
C LEU A 86 -9.72 1.70 -13.05
N VAL A 87 -10.56 1.59 -14.08
CA VAL A 87 -11.55 2.63 -14.41
C VAL A 87 -12.54 2.82 -13.27
N MET A 88 -13.03 1.73 -12.68
CA MET A 88 -13.90 1.79 -11.50
C MET A 88 -13.20 2.47 -10.30
N GLY A 89 -11.94 2.10 -10.03
CA GLY A 89 -11.13 2.72 -8.99
C GLY A 89 -10.91 4.22 -9.22
N PHE A 90 -10.69 4.63 -10.47
CA PHE A 90 -10.57 6.03 -10.86
C PHE A 90 -11.87 6.81 -10.62
N ILE A 91 -13.02 6.22 -10.97
CA ILE A 91 -14.34 6.81 -10.70
C ILE A 91 -14.55 6.95 -9.19
N CYS A 92 -14.28 5.89 -8.41
CA CYS A 92 -14.37 5.93 -6.96
C CYS A 92 -13.47 7.03 -6.36
N ASN A 93 -12.26 7.20 -6.89
CA ASN A 93 -11.34 8.25 -6.46
C ASN A 93 -11.89 9.65 -6.75
N GLN A 94 -12.51 9.86 -7.93
CA GLN A 94 -13.15 11.15 -8.27
C GLN A 94 -14.38 11.46 -7.41
N LEU A 95 -15.03 10.44 -6.84
CA LEU A 95 -16.16 10.62 -5.93
C LEU A 95 -15.73 10.99 -4.50
N VAL A 96 -14.44 10.86 -4.16
CA VAL A 96 -13.92 11.28 -2.86
C VAL A 96 -14.02 12.80 -2.75
N ARG A 97 -14.81 13.27 -1.79
CA ARG A 97 -15.02 14.69 -1.51
C ARG A 97 -14.43 15.08 -0.16
N PRO A 98 -14.07 16.35 0.05
CA PRO A 98 -13.73 16.88 1.37
C PRO A 98 -14.84 16.58 2.37
N ILE A 99 -14.46 16.26 3.61
CA ILE A 99 -15.43 16.06 4.67
C ILE A 99 -16.24 17.34 4.86
N ALA A 100 -17.57 17.21 4.97
CA ALA A 100 -18.44 18.34 5.27
C ALA A 100 -18.06 18.93 6.64
N GLU A 101 -18.13 20.27 6.77
CA GLU A 101 -17.71 21.00 7.98
C GLU A 101 -18.37 20.48 9.27
N LYS A 102 -19.57 19.88 9.17
CA LYS A 102 -20.27 19.24 10.29
C LYS A 102 -19.51 18.06 10.92
N TYR A 103 -18.71 17.33 10.14
CA TYR A 103 -17.87 16.23 10.60
C TYR A 103 -16.39 16.62 10.71
N ALA A 104 -16.02 17.78 10.15
CA ALA A 104 -14.72 18.37 10.41
C ALA A 104 -14.70 18.93 11.84
N MET A 105 -13.60 18.72 12.56
CA MET A 105 -13.43 19.41 13.84
C MET A 105 -13.29 20.92 13.58
N THR A 106 -14.14 21.72 14.23
CA THR A 106 -14.03 23.19 14.19
C THR A 106 -12.66 23.62 14.72
N ALA A 107 -12.13 24.76 14.27
CA ALA A 107 -10.84 25.28 14.72
C ALA A 107 -10.69 25.32 16.27
N GLU A 108 -11.79 25.65 16.96
CA GLU A 108 -11.86 25.64 18.44
C GLU A 108 -11.73 24.23 19.04
N GLN A 109 -12.43 23.24 18.48
CA GLN A 109 -12.30 21.83 18.89
C GLN A 109 -10.90 21.29 18.59
N GLN A 110 -10.28 21.75 17.49
CA GLN A 110 -8.92 21.38 17.10
C GLN A 110 -7.88 21.96 18.07
N GLN A 111 -8.07 23.20 18.55
CA GLN A 111 -7.25 23.81 19.60
C GLN A 111 -7.47 23.16 20.98
N GLN A 112 -8.71 22.84 21.34
CA GLN A 112 -8.98 22.08 22.57
C GLN A 112 -8.37 20.68 22.53
N ALA A 113 -8.46 19.95 21.42
CA ALA A 113 -7.85 18.63 21.28
C ALA A 113 -6.31 18.68 21.26
N LYS A 114 -5.72 19.72 20.65
CA LYS A 114 -4.27 20.00 20.78
C LYS A 114 -3.89 20.31 22.23
N GLY A 115 -4.74 21.04 22.97
CA GLY A 115 -4.54 21.31 24.39
C GLY A 115 -4.71 20.09 25.30
N MET A 116 -5.54 19.12 24.88
CA MET A 116 -5.76 17.86 25.61
C MET A 116 -4.56 16.90 25.47
N TYR A 117 -3.86 16.94 24.33
CA TYR A 117 -2.56 16.28 24.15
C TYR A 117 -1.46 17.08 24.85
N THR A 118 -1.44 17.00 26.18
CA THR A 118 -0.27 17.42 26.94
C THR A 118 0.81 16.36 26.77
N ILE A 119 1.94 16.72 26.14
CA ILE A 119 3.14 15.89 26.21
C ILE A 119 3.63 15.99 27.65
N ASN A 120 3.10 15.11 28.50
CA ASN A 120 3.58 14.98 29.85
C ASN A 120 4.92 14.23 29.76
N ALA A 121 6.01 14.97 29.91
CA ALA A 121 7.37 14.41 29.92
C ALA A 121 7.56 13.34 31.01
N ASN A 122 6.69 13.33 32.02
CA ASN A 122 6.65 12.35 33.11
C ASN A 122 5.44 11.40 32.99
N ALA A 123 4.78 11.32 31.82
CA ALA A 123 3.73 10.33 31.58
C ALA A 123 4.33 8.95 31.79
N GLN A 124 3.88 8.26 32.84
CA GLN A 124 4.26 6.88 33.10
C GLN A 124 3.61 6.03 32.00
N LEU A 125 4.39 5.72 30.96
CA LEU A 125 3.94 4.84 29.88
C LEU A 125 3.61 3.49 30.50
N THR A 126 2.37 3.02 30.34
CA THR A 126 1.94 1.68 30.78
C THR A 126 2.74 0.56 30.12
N TRP A 127 3.41 0.89 29.02
CA TRP A 127 4.38 0.04 28.34
C TRP A 127 5.73 0.76 28.29
N GLU A 128 6.67 0.38 29.16
CA GLU A 128 8.09 0.67 28.96
C GLU A 128 8.66 -0.37 27.99
N ALA A 129 9.08 0.06 26.80
CA ALA A 129 9.91 -0.77 25.94
C ALA A 129 11.20 -1.11 26.71
N ARG A 130 11.33 -2.34 27.21
CA ARG A 130 12.60 -2.90 27.67
C ARG A 130 13.14 -3.82 26.58
N PRO A 131 13.70 -3.28 25.48
CA PRO A 131 14.21 -4.12 24.41
C PRO A 131 15.37 -4.93 24.96
N SER A 132 15.22 -6.25 25.04
CA SER A 132 16.39 -7.09 25.25
C SER A 132 17.21 -7.04 23.96
N VAL A 133 18.48 -6.65 24.07
CA VAL A 133 19.38 -6.53 22.92
C VAL A 133 19.42 -7.85 22.14
N VAL A 134 19.26 -8.98 22.84
CA VAL A 134 19.19 -10.33 22.25
C VAL A 134 17.93 -10.54 21.41
N LEU A 135 16.73 -10.15 21.88
CA LEU A 135 15.51 -10.26 21.05
C LEU A 135 15.55 -9.29 19.88
N LEU A 136 16.11 -8.10 20.08
CA LEU A 136 16.24 -7.11 19.02
C LEU A 136 17.13 -7.63 17.87
N THR A 137 18.31 -8.17 18.20
CA THR A 137 19.24 -8.72 17.22
C THR A 137 18.65 -9.96 16.54
N LEU A 138 18.05 -10.88 17.29
CA LEU A 138 17.37 -12.05 16.72
C LEU A 138 16.23 -11.65 15.78
N SER A 139 15.42 -10.65 16.14
CA SER A 139 14.33 -10.15 15.29
C SER A 139 14.86 -9.53 13.99
N TRP A 140 15.97 -8.78 14.07
CA TRP A 140 16.64 -8.25 12.88
C TRP A 140 17.17 -9.35 11.96
N PHE A 141 17.74 -10.43 12.51
CA PHE A 141 18.15 -11.58 11.69
C PHE A 141 16.94 -12.33 11.10
N ALA A 142 15.88 -12.52 11.88
CA ALA A 142 14.66 -13.18 11.44
C ALA A 142 13.99 -12.46 10.26
N VAL A 143 14.06 -11.12 10.20
CA VAL A 143 13.54 -10.33 9.08
C VAL A 143 14.59 -10.14 7.98
N GLY A 144 15.83 -9.87 8.34
CA GLY A 144 16.91 -9.54 7.41
C GLY A 144 17.34 -10.71 6.53
N LEU A 145 17.43 -11.92 7.08
CA LEU A 145 17.86 -13.10 6.32
C LEU A 145 16.88 -13.46 5.18
N PRO A 146 15.56 -13.57 5.40
CA PRO A 146 14.60 -13.79 4.31
C PRO A 146 14.61 -12.68 3.27
N LEU A 147 14.77 -11.43 3.71
CA LEU A 147 14.73 -10.26 2.82
C LEU A 147 15.97 -10.23 1.90
N LEU A 148 17.16 -10.47 2.44
CA LEU A 148 18.39 -10.61 1.66
C LEU A 148 18.33 -11.80 0.70
N TRP A 149 17.76 -12.94 1.14
CA TRP A 149 17.56 -14.10 0.27
C TRP A 149 16.59 -13.80 -0.88
N GLY A 150 15.47 -13.12 -0.61
CA GLY A 150 14.52 -12.66 -1.63
C GLY A 150 15.15 -11.68 -2.63
N MET A 151 15.96 -10.74 -2.15
CA MET A 151 16.72 -9.84 -3.02
C MET A 151 17.71 -10.60 -3.91
N GLY A 152 18.47 -11.54 -3.35
CA GLY A 152 19.44 -12.34 -4.10
C GLY A 152 18.80 -13.20 -5.19
N THR A 153 17.69 -13.88 -4.88
CA THR A 153 16.95 -14.69 -5.86
C THR A 153 16.37 -13.83 -6.98
N THR A 154 15.83 -12.66 -6.65
CA THR A 154 15.31 -11.70 -7.64
C THR A 154 16.44 -11.19 -8.56
N LEU A 155 17.61 -10.88 -7.98
CA LEU A 155 18.77 -10.43 -8.76
C LEU A 155 19.27 -11.53 -9.71
N GLN A 156 19.34 -12.77 -9.24
CA GLN A 156 19.72 -13.92 -10.07
C GLN A 156 18.75 -14.15 -11.23
N GLN A 157 17.44 -14.03 -10.99
CA GLN A 157 16.43 -14.13 -12.05
C GLN A 157 16.56 -12.97 -13.04
N ALA A 158 16.74 -11.74 -12.55
CA ALA A 158 16.91 -10.56 -13.39
C ALA A 158 18.12 -10.70 -14.32
N ILE A 159 19.28 -11.14 -13.81
CA ILE A 159 20.50 -11.34 -14.61
C ILE A 159 20.27 -12.34 -15.75
N LYS A 160 19.52 -13.43 -15.51
CA LYS A 160 19.17 -14.43 -16.53
C LYS A 160 18.28 -13.90 -17.65
N PHE A 161 17.58 -12.78 -17.45
CA PHE A 161 16.81 -12.12 -18.50
C PHE A 161 17.67 -11.20 -19.39
N PHE A 162 18.88 -10.83 -18.95
CA PHE A 162 19.77 -9.90 -19.65
C PHE A 162 21.01 -10.57 -20.29
N ILE A 163 21.35 -11.80 -19.90
CA ILE A 163 22.33 -12.69 -20.53
C ILE A 163 21.60 -13.66 -21.46
#